data_AF-G7M5Y7-F1
#
_entry.id   AF-G7M5Y7-F1
#
_cell.length_a   1.000
_cell.length_b   1.000
_cell.length_c   1.000
_cell.angle_alpha   90.00
_cell.angle_beta   90.00
_cell.angle_gamma   90.00
#
_symmetry.space_group_name_H-M   'P 1'
#
loop_
_entity.id
_entity.type
_entity.pdbx_description
1 polymer ?
#
loop_
_entity_poly.entity_id
_entity_poly.type
_entity_poly.pdbx_seq_one_letter_code
_entity_poly.pdbx_strand_id
1 'polypeptide(L)'
;MSFSNKSSSNRQANENMLINSSHIGNDTIVMVGSFGSILVSRDDGLTWHSKTSGTSNDLNSIAFGNNTFIAVGSSGTILISRDIGKTWRSKTAGTSNDLNSITFGNNIFIAVGSSGTILISRDNGVTWHSKISGTSKNLTGIVLANNNFVAYGSSITVISTNIGRTWHST
;
A
#
# COMPACT_ATOMS: atom_id res chain seq x y z
N MET A 1 -27.99 -8.93 43.25
CA MET A 1 -27.64 -8.05 42.11
C MET A 1 -26.76 -8.86 41.18
N SER A 2 -27.31 -9.38 40.08
CA SER A 2 -26.50 -10.04 39.06
C SER A 2 -26.01 -8.99 38.07
N PHE A 3 -24.70 -8.95 37.84
CA PHE A 3 -24.14 -8.17 36.75
C PHE A 3 -24.23 -9.02 35.48
N SER A 4 -25.09 -8.58 34.56
CA SER A 4 -25.18 -9.12 33.21
C SER A 4 -23.87 -8.87 32.47
N ASN A 5 -23.23 -9.94 32.04
CA ASN A 5 -22.05 -9.93 31.20
C ASN A 5 -22.43 -9.36 29.81
N LYS A 6 -22.08 -8.10 29.53
CA LYS A 6 -22.26 -7.52 28.19
C LYS A 6 -21.19 -8.13 27.29
N SER A 7 -21.64 -8.87 26.28
CA SER A 7 -20.80 -9.53 25.28
C SER A 7 -19.86 -8.54 24.60
N SER A 8 -18.56 -8.79 24.74
CA SER A 8 -17.49 -8.17 23.96
C SER A 8 -17.52 -8.68 22.52
N SER A 9 -18.52 -8.28 21.74
CA SER A 9 -18.61 -8.60 20.32
C SER A 9 -17.87 -7.55 19.48
N ASN A 10 -16.53 -7.55 19.52
CA ASN A 10 -15.74 -6.94 18.44
C ASN A 10 -14.28 -7.46 18.36
N ARG A 11 -14.06 -8.75 18.65
CA ARG A 11 -12.77 -9.41 18.46
C ARG A 11 -12.88 -10.58 17.50
N GLN A 12 -13.12 -10.32 16.22
CA GLN A 12 -12.74 -11.26 15.17
C GLN A 12 -12.29 -10.48 13.93
N ALA A 13 -11.05 -10.00 13.97
CA ALA A 13 -10.20 -10.32 12.83
C ALA A 13 -10.17 -11.86 12.80
N ASN A 14 -10.72 -12.46 11.75
CA ASN A 14 -10.61 -13.88 11.46
C ASN A 14 -9.20 -14.38 11.80
N GLU A 15 -9.12 -15.47 12.56
CA GLU A 15 -7.88 -15.98 13.19
C GLU A 15 -6.76 -16.38 12.20
N ASN A 16 -7.01 -16.25 10.88
CA ASN A 16 -6.07 -16.53 9.79
C ASN A 16 -5.74 -15.30 8.91
N MET A 17 -6.13 -14.09 9.29
CA MET A 17 -5.81 -12.88 8.52
C MET A 17 -4.46 -12.31 8.92
N LEU A 18 -3.54 -12.29 7.96
CA LEU A 18 -2.25 -11.65 8.12
C LEU A 18 -2.35 -10.17 7.76
N ILE A 19 -1.90 -9.30 8.66
CA ILE A 19 -1.72 -7.87 8.37
C ILE A 19 -0.32 -7.68 7.80
N ASN A 20 -0.25 -7.13 6.59
CA ASN A 20 1.01 -6.93 5.88
C ASN A 20 1.57 -5.51 6.09
N SER A 21 0.69 -4.51 6.19
CA SER A 21 1.11 -3.11 6.26
C SER A 21 0.06 -2.23 6.92
N SER A 22 0.50 -1.11 7.49
CA SER A 22 -0.35 -0.09 8.08
C SER A 22 0.13 1.31 7.72
N HIS A 23 -0.78 2.28 7.70
CA HIS A 23 -0.44 3.68 7.52
C HIS A 23 -1.44 4.59 8.23
N ILE A 24 -1.00 5.76 8.67
CA ILE A 24 -1.83 6.78 9.31
C ILE A 24 -2.01 7.96 8.35
N GLY A 25 -3.23 8.46 8.24
CA GLY A 25 -3.55 9.65 7.46
C GLY A 25 -4.81 10.31 7.97
N ASN A 26 -4.75 11.61 8.29
CA ASN A 26 -5.84 12.38 8.90
C ASN A 26 -6.50 11.65 10.06
N ASP A 27 -5.71 11.34 11.09
CA ASP A 27 -6.16 10.68 12.32
C ASP A 27 -6.90 9.35 12.09
N THR A 28 -6.66 8.72 10.94
CA THR A 28 -7.24 7.44 10.56
C THR A 28 -6.11 6.45 10.33
N ILE A 29 -6.14 5.33 11.06
CA ILE A 29 -5.22 4.22 10.86
C ILE A 29 -5.87 3.25 9.88
N VAL A 30 -5.16 2.89 8.82
CA VAL A 30 -5.58 1.87 7.87
C VAL A 30 -4.57 0.74 7.88
N MET A 31 -5.04 -0.48 8.04
CA MET A 31 -4.26 -1.70 7.90
C MET A 31 -4.75 -2.50 6.69
N VAL A 32 -3.81 -3.10 5.97
CA VAL A 32 -4.09 -3.95 4.81
C VAL A 32 -3.36 -5.30 4.93
N GLY A 33 -3.91 -6.34 4.30
CA GLY A 33 -3.38 -7.68 4.49
C GLY A 33 -3.92 -8.74 3.54
N SER A 34 -3.82 -10.00 3.98
CA SER A 34 -4.22 -11.18 3.21
C SER A 34 -5.69 -11.15 2.79
N PHE A 35 -6.02 -11.80 1.68
CA PHE A 35 -7.40 -11.96 1.19
C PHE A 35 -8.13 -10.63 0.95
N GLY A 36 -7.42 -9.59 0.53
CA GLY A 36 -7.99 -8.27 0.27
C GLY A 36 -8.44 -7.53 1.53
N SER A 37 -7.93 -7.89 2.69
CA SER A 37 -8.40 -7.35 3.98
C SER A 37 -8.00 -5.89 4.15
N ILE A 38 -8.96 -5.07 4.58
CA ILE A 38 -8.76 -3.67 4.94
C ILE A 38 -9.46 -3.42 6.27
N LEU A 39 -8.69 -2.99 7.27
CA LEU A 39 -9.22 -2.54 8.57
C LEU A 39 -8.97 -1.05 8.74
N VAL A 40 -9.94 -0.36 9.32
CA VAL A 40 -9.87 1.08 9.59
C VAL A 40 -10.19 1.36 11.05
N SER A 41 -9.34 2.14 11.71
CA SER A 41 -9.56 2.71 13.03
C SER A 41 -9.54 4.24 12.96
N ARG A 42 -10.39 4.87 13.79
CA ARG A 42 -10.53 6.33 13.92
C ARG A 42 -10.44 6.80 15.37
N ASP A 43 -10.01 5.90 16.24
CA ASP A 43 -9.94 6.06 17.69
C ASP A 43 -8.62 5.48 18.20
N ASP A 44 -7.52 5.85 17.52
CA ASP A 44 -6.15 5.48 17.88
C ASP A 44 -5.91 3.96 18.03
N GLY A 45 -6.61 3.15 17.23
CA GLY A 45 -6.48 1.70 17.21
C GLY A 45 -7.31 0.98 18.27
N LEU A 46 -8.18 1.68 19.01
CA LEU A 46 -9.04 1.07 20.03
C LEU A 46 -10.15 0.20 19.40
N THR A 47 -10.74 0.64 18.29
CA THR A 47 -11.72 -0.15 17.53
C THR A 47 -11.38 -0.20 16.04
N TRP A 48 -11.77 -1.32 15.41
CA TRP A 48 -11.46 -1.62 14.02
C TRP A 48 -12.73 -1.97 13.25
N HIS A 49 -12.85 -1.42 12.05
CA HIS A 49 -13.94 -1.71 11.13
C HIS A 49 -13.40 -2.25 9.82
N SER A 50 -13.87 -3.43 9.43
CA SER A 50 -13.55 -4.01 8.11
C SER A 50 -14.18 -3.21 6.98
N LYS A 51 -13.46 -3.10 5.86
CA LYS A 51 -13.91 -2.46 4.62
C LYS A 51 -13.79 -3.41 3.44
N THR A 52 -14.81 -3.42 2.60
CA THR A 52 -14.78 -4.18 1.34
C THR A 52 -13.79 -3.56 0.38
N SER A 53 -12.81 -4.36 -0.06
CA SER A 53 -11.78 -3.98 -1.03
C SER A 53 -12.18 -4.23 -2.48
N GLY A 54 -13.11 -5.17 -2.71
CA GLY A 54 -13.52 -5.61 -4.05
C GLY A 54 -12.55 -6.58 -4.72
N THR A 55 -11.61 -7.15 -3.97
CA THR A 55 -10.65 -8.16 -4.44
C THR A 55 -10.36 -9.18 -3.33
N SER A 56 -9.93 -10.38 -3.72
CA SER A 56 -9.38 -11.39 -2.81
C SER A 56 -7.86 -11.47 -2.86
N ASN A 57 -7.20 -10.65 -3.69
CA ASN A 57 -5.74 -10.60 -3.75
C ASN A 57 -5.17 -10.02 -2.46
N ASP A 58 -4.01 -10.52 -2.04
CA ASP A 58 -3.30 -9.98 -0.88
C ASP A 58 -2.90 -8.52 -1.14
N LEU A 59 -3.08 -7.68 -0.13
CA LEU A 59 -2.63 -6.30 -0.12
C LEU A 59 -1.32 -6.24 0.68
N ASN A 60 -0.23 -5.91 0.00
CA ASN A 60 1.12 -6.03 0.53
C ASN A 60 1.59 -4.75 1.23
N SER A 61 1.18 -3.58 0.74
CA SER A 61 1.64 -2.30 1.27
C SER A 61 0.61 -1.19 1.09
N ILE A 62 0.63 -0.22 2.00
CA ILE A 62 -0.22 0.97 1.94
C ILE A 62 0.59 2.25 2.19
N ALA A 63 0.22 3.33 1.48
CA ALA A 63 0.75 4.67 1.71
C ALA A 63 -0.40 5.70 1.76
N PHE A 64 -0.15 6.80 2.46
CA PHE A 64 -1.03 7.97 2.46
C PHE A 64 -0.28 9.20 1.94
N GLY A 65 -0.97 10.00 1.14
CA GLY A 65 -0.46 11.26 0.61
C GLY A 65 -1.55 12.01 -0.12
N ASN A 66 -1.51 13.34 -0.12
CA ASN A 66 -2.52 14.18 -0.79
C ASN A 66 -3.96 13.74 -0.48
N ASN A 67 -4.26 13.54 0.81
CA ASN A 67 -5.59 13.15 1.28
C ASN A 67 -6.10 11.82 0.68
N THR A 68 -5.18 10.96 0.24
CA THR A 68 -5.48 9.74 -0.51
C THR A 68 -4.71 8.57 0.09
N PHE A 69 -5.42 7.48 0.40
CA PHE A 69 -4.79 6.19 0.69
C PHE A 69 -4.66 5.38 -0.60
N ILE A 70 -3.51 4.74 -0.78
CA ILE A 70 -3.28 3.77 -1.85
C ILE A 70 -2.72 2.49 -1.27
N ALA A 71 -3.41 1.38 -1.53
CA ALA A 71 -2.93 0.04 -1.22
C ALA A 71 -2.50 -0.65 -2.51
N VAL A 72 -1.40 -1.39 -2.45
CA VAL A 72 -0.88 -2.20 -3.55
C VAL A 72 -0.71 -3.65 -3.14
N GLY A 73 -0.78 -4.58 -4.08
CA GLY A 73 -0.80 -6.00 -3.76
C GLY A 73 -0.53 -6.94 -4.93
N SER A 74 -0.87 -8.20 -4.73
CA SER A 74 -0.63 -9.29 -5.69
C SER A 74 -1.35 -9.07 -7.01
N SER A 75 -0.84 -9.68 -8.09
CA SER A 75 -1.42 -9.62 -9.43
C SER A 75 -1.62 -8.19 -9.96
N GLY A 76 -0.72 -7.26 -9.61
CA GLY A 76 -0.82 -5.85 -10.01
C GLY A 76 -1.95 -5.07 -9.33
N THR A 77 -2.46 -5.53 -8.19
CA THR A 77 -3.58 -4.88 -7.50
C THR A 77 -3.20 -3.47 -7.03
N ILE A 78 -4.02 -2.48 -7.39
CA ILE A 78 -3.95 -1.12 -6.84
C ILE A 78 -5.36 -0.70 -6.40
N LEU A 79 -5.51 -0.37 -5.13
CA LEU A 79 -6.75 0.17 -4.57
C LEU A 79 -6.53 1.59 -4.07
N ILE A 80 -7.50 2.47 -4.33
CA ILE A 80 -7.45 3.86 -3.90
C ILE A 80 -8.67 4.23 -3.07
N SER A 81 -8.44 4.97 -1.98
CA SER A 81 -9.48 5.65 -1.20
C SER A 81 -9.20 7.15 -1.14
N ARG A 82 -10.19 7.95 -1.54
CA ARG A 82 -10.17 9.42 -1.51
C ARG A 82 -11.06 10.02 -0.41
N ASP A 83 -11.66 9.16 0.40
CA ASP A 83 -12.60 9.50 1.46
C ASP A 83 -12.12 8.98 2.82
N ILE A 84 -10.79 8.97 3.00
CA ILE A 84 -10.10 8.62 4.25
C ILE A 84 -10.46 7.18 4.69
N GLY A 85 -10.27 6.22 3.78
CA GLY A 85 -10.45 4.79 4.04
C GLY A 85 -11.91 4.32 4.09
N LYS A 86 -12.91 5.16 3.75
CA LYS A 86 -14.32 4.75 3.80
C LYS A 86 -14.70 3.85 2.63
N THR A 87 -14.30 4.20 1.41
CA THR A 87 -14.54 3.42 0.19
C THR A 87 -13.26 3.22 -0.61
N TRP A 88 -13.17 2.08 -1.29
CA TRP A 88 -12.01 1.65 -2.06
C TRP A 88 -12.40 1.33 -3.49
N ARG A 89 -11.55 1.73 -4.44
CA ARG A 89 -11.77 1.51 -5.87
C ARG A 89 -10.50 0.95 -6.51
N SER A 90 -10.65 -0.04 -7.38
CA SER A 90 -9.54 -0.59 -8.14
C SER A 90 -9.05 0.37 -9.23
N LYS A 91 -7.75 0.33 -9.51
CA LYS A 91 -7.08 1.05 -10.59
C LYS A 91 -6.20 0.11 -11.39
N THR A 92 -6.17 0.31 -12.71
CA THR A 92 -5.32 -0.46 -13.61
C THR A 92 -3.86 -0.09 -13.41
N ALA A 93 -3.02 -1.08 -13.06
CA ALA A 93 -1.58 -0.91 -12.89
C ALA A 93 -0.78 -0.96 -14.21
N GLY A 94 -1.35 -1.57 -15.26
CA GLY A 94 -0.65 -1.83 -16.53
C GLY A 94 0.37 -2.97 -16.44
N THR A 95 0.30 -3.79 -15.39
CA THR A 95 1.13 -4.98 -15.16
C THR A 95 0.34 -5.99 -14.31
N SER A 96 0.68 -7.26 -14.41
CA SER A 96 0.20 -8.33 -13.52
C SER A 96 1.25 -8.76 -12.50
N ASN A 97 2.42 -8.13 -12.47
CA ASN A 97 3.45 -8.43 -11.48
C ASN A 97 2.96 -8.00 -10.08
N ASP A 98 3.34 -8.77 -9.06
CA ASP A 98 3.05 -8.40 -7.67
C ASP A 98 3.70 -7.06 -7.32
N LEU A 99 2.92 -6.20 -6.69
CA LEU A 99 3.40 -4.94 -6.14
C LEU A 99 3.65 -5.16 -4.64
N ASN A 100 4.92 -5.02 -4.25
CA ASN A 100 5.40 -5.42 -2.93
C ASN A 100 5.43 -4.25 -1.94
N SER A 101 5.68 -3.03 -2.42
CA SER A 101 5.80 -1.85 -1.56
C SER A 101 5.37 -0.58 -2.30
N ILE A 102 4.84 0.40 -1.56
CA ILE A 102 4.46 1.71 -2.07
C ILE A 102 4.93 2.80 -1.10
N THR A 103 5.40 3.93 -1.65
CA THR A 103 5.70 5.14 -0.88
C THR A 103 5.04 6.35 -1.52
N PHE A 104 4.80 7.37 -0.70
CA PHE A 104 4.46 8.72 -1.13
C PHE A 104 5.58 9.68 -0.76
N GLY A 105 5.89 10.63 -1.64
CA GLY A 105 6.89 11.65 -1.40
C GLY A 105 7.00 12.58 -2.59
N ASN A 106 7.45 13.82 -2.38
CA ASN A 106 7.59 14.81 -3.47
C ASN A 106 6.33 14.92 -4.36
N ASN A 107 5.14 14.85 -3.73
CA ASN A 107 3.84 14.91 -4.39
C ASN A 107 3.55 13.78 -5.41
N ILE A 108 4.25 12.65 -5.32
CA ILE A 108 4.08 11.49 -6.20
C ILE A 108 3.98 10.19 -5.40
N PHE A 109 3.28 9.20 -5.96
CA PHE A 109 3.27 7.84 -5.45
C PHE A 109 4.16 6.95 -6.30
N ILE A 110 4.92 6.06 -5.66
CA ILE A 110 5.76 5.08 -6.33
C ILE A 110 5.51 3.71 -5.73
N ALA A 111 5.15 2.76 -6.58
CA ALA A 111 5.01 1.35 -6.22
C ALA A 111 6.13 0.55 -6.88
N VAL A 112 6.68 -0.43 -6.14
CA VAL A 112 7.71 -1.34 -6.63
C VAL A 112 7.29 -2.79 -6.43
N GLY A 113 7.85 -3.69 -7.24
CA GLY A 113 7.36 -5.06 -7.26
C GLY A 113 8.28 -6.08 -7.92
N SER A 114 7.70 -7.23 -8.21
CA SER A 114 8.37 -8.36 -8.85
C SER A 114 8.92 -8.00 -10.23
N SER A 115 9.93 -8.73 -10.68
CA SER A 115 10.56 -8.55 -12.00
C SER A 115 11.09 -7.13 -12.24
N GLY A 116 11.59 -6.46 -11.19
CA GLY A 116 12.11 -5.09 -11.27
C GLY A 116 11.04 -4.02 -11.54
N THR A 117 9.77 -4.30 -11.27
CA THR A 117 8.65 -3.38 -11.55
C THR A 117 8.79 -2.10 -10.75
N ILE A 118 8.68 -0.95 -11.44
CA ILE A 118 8.52 0.38 -10.85
C ILE A 118 7.36 1.06 -11.55
N LEU A 119 6.33 1.45 -10.78
CA LEU A 119 5.18 2.22 -11.26
C LEU A 119 5.14 3.58 -10.56
N ILE A 120 4.84 4.64 -11.31
CA ILE A 120 4.73 5.98 -10.75
C ILE A 120 3.38 6.61 -11.11
N SER A 121 2.75 7.20 -10.11
CA SER A 121 1.59 8.07 -10.28
C SER A 121 1.92 9.50 -9.85
N ARG A 122 1.55 10.47 -10.68
CA ARG A 122 1.71 11.92 -10.44
C ARG A 122 0.37 12.65 -10.29
N ASP A 123 -0.72 11.90 -10.33
CA ASP A 123 -2.10 12.39 -10.33
C ASP A 123 -2.91 11.75 -9.20
N ASN A 124 -2.27 11.53 -8.05
CA ASN A 124 -2.87 10.95 -6.85
C ASN A 124 -3.51 9.58 -7.13
N GLY A 125 -2.77 8.69 -7.79
CA GLY A 125 -3.17 7.30 -8.03
C GLY A 125 -4.26 7.13 -9.09
N VAL A 126 -4.55 8.12 -9.94
CA VAL A 126 -5.50 7.95 -11.04
C VAL A 126 -4.86 7.12 -12.16
N THR A 127 -3.65 7.48 -12.58
CA THR A 127 -2.89 6.79 -13.63
C THR A 127 -1.50 6.36 -13.13
N TRP A 128 -1.01 5.26 -13.67
CA TRP A 128 0.26 4.64 -13.31
C TRP A 128 1.11 4.39 -14.55
N HIS A 129 2.38 4.77 -14.48
CA HIS A 129 3.31 4.66 -15.60
C HIS A 129 4.52 3.83 -15.17
N SER A 130 4.85 2.81 -15.96
CA SER A 130 6.02 1.98 -15.74
C SER A 130 7.33 2.75 -15.97
N LYS A 131 8.36 2.43 -15.20
CA LYS A 131 9.73 2.91 -15.37
C LYS A 131 10.70 1.75 -15.46
N ILE A 132 11.69 1.90 -16.35
CA ILE A 132 12.80 0.96 -16.47
C ILE A 132 13.66 1.09 -15.21
N SER A 133 13.80 -0.01 -14.48
CA SER A 133 14.60 -0.09 -13.25
C SER A 133 16.05 -0.48 -13.49
N GLY A 134 16.38 -1.02 -14.68
CA GLY A 134 17.70 -1.56 -14.98
C GLY A 134 17.97 -2.94 -14.35
N THR A 135 16.95 -3.61 -13.83
CA THR A 135 17.06 -4.95 -13.25
C THR A 135 15.78 -5.77 -13.48
N SER A 136 15.89 -7.09 -13.47
CA SER A 136 14.77 -8.03 -13.39
C SER A 136 14.61 -8.66 -12.01
N LYS A 137 15.47 -8.29 -11.04
CA LYS A 137 15.36 -8.78 -9.66
C LYS A 137 14.12 -8.20 -8.99
N ASN A 138 13.53 -8.95 -8.06
CA ASN A 138 12.38 -8.48 -7.28
C ASN A 138 12.79 -7.28 -6.41
N LEU A 139 11.97 -6.22 -6.47
CA LEU A 139 12.04 -5.10 -5.54
C LEU A 139 11.03 -5.37 -4.43
N THR A 140 11.52 -5.47 -3.20
CA THR A 140 10.71 -5.83 -2.02
C THR A 140 10.33 -4.61 -1.19
N GLY A 141 11.02 -3.48 -1.35
CA GLY A 141 10.74 -2.26 -0.61
C GLY A 141 11.16 -1.00 -1.35
N ILE A 142 10.56 0.12 -0.94
CA ILE A 142 10.92 1.45 -1.41
C ILE A 142 10.82 2.46 -0.26
N VAL A 143 11.78 3.38 -0.19
CA VAL A 143 11.80 4.47 0.79
C VAL A 143 12.19 5.79 0.12
N LEU A 144 11.79 6.91 0.71
CA LEU A 144 12.32 8.24 0.38
C LEU A 144 13.48 8.57 1.33
N ALA A 145 14.67 8.84 0.78
CA ALA A 145 15.86 9.24 1.53
C ALA A 145 16.57 10.39 0.82
N ASN A 146 16.79 11.52 1.52
CA ASN A 146 17.49 12.70 0.98
C ASN A 146 16.95 13.16 -0.39
N ASN A 147 15.62 13.30 -0.51
CA ASN A 147 14.89 13.62 -1.75
C ASN A 147 15.00 12.60 -2.90
N ASN A 148 15.70 11.49 -2.70
CA ASN A 148 15.78 10.39 -3.66
C ASN A 148 14.92 9.21 -3.21
N PHE A 149 14.30 8.55 -4.17
CA PHE A 149 13.63 7.28 -3.91
C PHE A 149 14.63 6.14 -4.04
N VAL A 150 14.69 5.27 -3.04
CA VAL A 150 15.57 4.12 -3.01
C VAL A 150 14.70 2.88 -2.97
N ALA A 151 14.69 2.12 -4.07
CA ALA A 151 14.07 0.81 -4.14
C ALA A 151 15.11 -0.28 -3.86
N TYR A 152 14.74 -1.32 -3.14
CA TYR A 152 15.68 -2.37 -2.73
C TYR A 152 15.05 -3.77 -2.82
N GLY A 153 15.91 -4.78 -2.93
CA GLY A 153 15.58 -6.20 -2.92
C GLY A 153 16.76 -7.04 -2.44
N SER A 154 16.62 -8.37 -2.36
CA SER A 154 17.54 -9.27 -1.66
C SER A 154 19.03 -9.20 -2.07
N SER A 155 19.36 -8.60 -3.21
CA SER A 155 20.73 -8.30 -3.62
C SER A 155 20.76 -7.19 -4.68
N ILE A 156 19.94 -6.16 -4.51
CA ILE A 156 19.87 -5.04 -5.45
C ILE A 156 19.41 -3.77 -4.73
N THR A 157 20.02 -2.65 -5.10
CA THR A 157 19.49 -1.31 -4.81
C THR A 157 19.32 -0.58 -6.13
N VAL A 158 18.20 0.14 -6.27
CA VAL A 158 17.90 0.98 -7.43
C VAL A 158 17.59 2.37 -6.91
N ILE A 159 18.41 3.35 -7.29
CA ILE A 159 18.29 4.72 -6.81
C ILE A 159 17.67 5.57 -7.91
N SER A 160 16.63 6.31 -7.53
CA SER A 160 16.04 7.31 -8.40
C SER A 160 16.80 8.62 -8.34
N THR A 161 16.89 9.27 -9.50
CA THR A 161 17.20 10.70 -9.62
C THR A 161 16.03 11.46 -10.26
N ASN A 162 16.02 12.79 -10.10
CA ASN A 162 15.02 13.68 -10.71
C ASN A 162 13.56 13.37 -10.34
N ILE A 163 13.31 12.99 -9.08
CA ILE A 163 11.97 12.75 -8.52
C ILE A 163 11.27 11.59 -9.27
N GLY A 164 11.89 10.41 -9.26
CA GLY A 164 11.32 9.21 -9.90
C GLY A 164 11.47 9.17 -11.42
N ARG A 165 12.10 10.15 -12.08
CA ARG A 165 12.16 10.18 -13.55
C ARG A 165 13.14 9.16 -14.12
N THR A 166 14.29 9.02 -13.48
CA THR A 166 15.39 8.14 -13.89
C THR A 166 15.79 7.24 -12.73
N TRP A 167 16.25 6.02 -13.04
CA TRP A 167 16.58 4.97 -12.07
C TRP A 167 17.85 4.26 -12.50
N HIS A 168 18.73 4.00 -11.55
CA HIS A 168 20.01 3.33 -11.78
C HIS A 168 20.17 2.23 -10.74
N SER A 169 20.45 1.01 -11.21
CA SER A 169 20.87 -0.08 -10.36
C SER A 169 22.32 0.12 -9.94
N THR A 170 22.61 -0.24 -8.69
CA THR A 170 23.96 -0.24 -8.10
C THR A 170 24.34 -1.66 -7.70
#